data_AF-A0A7C2F0D2-F1
#
_entry.id   AF-A0A7C2F0D2-F1
#
_cell.length_a   1.000
_cell.length_b   1.000
_cell.length_c   1.000
_cell.angle_alpha   90.00
_cell.angle_beta   90.00
_cell.angle_gamma   90.00
#
_symmetry.space_group_name_H-M   'P 1'
#
loop_
_entity.id
_entity.type
_entity.pdbx_description
1 polymer ?
#
loop_
_entity_poly.entity_id
_entity_poly.type
_entity_poly.pdbx_seq_one_letter_code
_entity_poly.pdbx_strand_id
1 'polypeptide(L)'
;MNITISLGPFPERRTIPQLVGKSLGEARSQLKILGVNKIKIAYEEKTNILPKTILKQSIEPGTPVDEEKEIELTVSEIEKSKE
;
A
#
# COMPACT_ATOMS: atom_id res chain seq x y z
N MET A 1 -30.33 3.67 -18.59
CA MET A 1 -29.05 3.26 -17.99
C MET A 1 -28.33 4.52 -17.54
N ASN A 2 -28.25 4.80 -16.24
CA ASN A 2 -27.44 5.92 -15.76
C ASN A 2 -25.99 5.44 -15.66
N ILE A 3 -25.12 5.97 -16.52
CA ILE A 3 -23.69 5.74 -16.37
C ILE A 3 -23.20 6.83 -15.43
N THR A 4 -23.21 6.55 -14.12
CA THR A 4 -22.54 7.43 -13.14
C THR A 4 -21.04 7.20 -13.28
N ILE A 5 -20.43 7.96 -14.18
CA ILE A 5 -18.99 8.21 -14.17
C ILE A 5 -18.70 9.13 -12.98
N SER A 6 -18.45 8.53 -11.81
CA SER A 6 -17.75 9.21 -10.73
C SER A 6 -16.33 9.50 -11.21
N LEU A 7 -16.15 10.64 -11.87
CA LEU A 7 -14.86 11.30 -11.98
C LEU A 7 -14.48 11.71 -10.56
N GLY A 8 -13.90 10.77 -9.80
CA GLY A 8 -13.36 11.03 -8.48
C GLY A 8 -12.45 12.26 -8.55
N PRO A 9 -12.54 13.19 -7.58
CA PRO A 9 -11.89 14.49 -7.69
C PRO A 9 -10.42 14.28 -7.97
N PHE A 10 -9.94 14.84 -9.08
CA PHE A 10 -8.51 15.01 -9.36
C PHE A 10 -7.86 15.57 -8.10
N PRO A 11 -7.04 14.80 -7.35
CA PRO A 11 -6.42 15.37 -6.19
C PRO A 11 -5.09 15.95 -6.65
N GLU A 12 -5.01 17.28 -6.67
CA GLU A 12 -3.75 18.03 -6.58
C GLU A 12 -2.98 17.72 -5.27
N ARG A 13 -3.56 16.89 -4.40
CA ARG A 13 -2.98 16.37 -3.16
C ARG A 13 -2.39 15.00 -3.43
N ARG A 14 -1.12 14.79 -3.04
CA ARG A 14 -0.54 13.45 -2.96
C ARG A 14 -1.39 12.61 -2.03
N THR A 15 -2.13 11.64 -2.56
CA THR A 15 -2.92 10.68 -1.79
C THR A 15 -2.27 9.31 -1.84
N ILE A 16 -2.47 8.52 -0.80
CA ILE A 16 -1.96 7.15 -0.71
C ILE A 16 -2.72 6.29 -1.73
N PRO A 17 -2.03 5.64 -2.70
CA PRO A 17 -2.69 4.75 -3.63
C PRO A 17 -3.08 3.43 -2.95
N GLN A 18 -3.87 2.61 -3.65
CA GLN A 18 -4.11 1.24 -3.23
C GLN A 18 -2.83 0.42 -3.40
N LEU A 19 -2.29 -0.03 -2.26
CA LEU A 19 -1.11 -0.87 -2.15
C LEU A 19 -1.48 -2.33 -1.88
N VAL A 20 -2.66 -2.61 -1.33
CA VAL A 20 -3.18 -3.96 -1.11
C VAL A 20 -3.20 -4.74 -2.43
N GLY A 21 -2.61 -5.94 -2.41
CA GLY A 21 -2.43 -6.80 -3.58
C GLY A 21 -1.20 -6.48 -4.44
N LYS A 22 -0.47 -5.39 -4.17
CA LYS A 22 0.82 -5.10 -4.81
C LYS A 22 1.98 -5.75 -4.08
N SER A 23 3.12 -5.80 -4.76
CA SER A 23 4.39 -6.20 -4.16
C SER A 23 4.93 -5.12 -3.23
N LEU A 24 5.58 -5.54 -2.14
CA LEU A 24 6.19 -4.65 -1.16
C LEU A 24 7.15 -3.62 -1.77
N GLY A 25 7.93 -4.04 -2.77
CA GLY A 25 8.90 -3.16 -3.44
C GLY A 25 8.24 -2.02 -4.22
N GLU A 26 7.15 -2.32 -4.94
CA GLU A 26 6.34 -1.32 -5.65
C GLU A 26 5.73 -0.33 -4.66
N ALA A 27 5.11 -0.85 -3.61
CA ALA A 27 4.46 -0.04 -2.60
C ALA A 27 5.42 0.90 -1.86
N ARG A 28 6.58 0.39 -1.46
CA ARG A 28 7.64 1.19 -0.84
C ARG A 28 8.14 2.28 -1.79
N SER A 29 8.29 1.97 -3.07
CA SER A 29 8.67 2.97 -4.08
C SER A 29 7.61 4.06 -4.23
N GLN A 30 6.32 3.69 -4.30
CA GLN A 30 5.22 4.66 -4.34
C GLN A 30 5.21 5.55 -3.10
N LEU A 31 5.31 4.97 -1.90
CA LEU A 31 5.35 5.74 -0.65
C LEU A 31 6.55 6.70 -0.59
N LYS A 32 7.72 6.26 -1.08
CA LYS A 32 8.91 7.10 -1.16
C LYS A 32 8.73 8.28 -2.13
N ILE A 33 8.12 8.05 -3.30
CA ILE A 33 7.76 9.11 -4.26
C ILE A 33 6.80 10.12 -3.62
N LEU A 34 5.91 9.63 -2.75
CA LEU A 34 4.97 10.48 -2.03
C LEU A 34 5.62 11.30 -0.90
N GLY A 35 6.88 11.04 -0.54
CA GLY A 35 7.58 11.71 0.57
C GLY A 35 7.37 11.04 1.93
N VAL A 36 6.73 9.86 1.98
CA VAL A 36 6.53 9.13 3.22
C VAL A 36 7.83 8.43 3.60
N ASN A 37 8.42 8.88 4.71
CA ASN A 37 9.61 8.27 5.28
C ASN A 37 9.27 7.36 6.48
N LYS A 38 8.13 7.57 7.14
CA LYS A 38 7.66 6.78 8.28
C LYS A 38 6.79 5.62 7.81
N ILE A 39 7.43 4.52 7.43
CA ILE A 39 6.74 3.31 6.98
C ILE A 39 7.11 2.15 7.91
N LYS A 40 6.10 1.52 8.48
CA LYS A 40 6.25 0.34 9.33
C LYS A 40 5.79 -0.88 8.54
N ILE A 41 6.60 -1.94 8.53
CA ILE A 41 6.32 -3.15 7.75
C ILE A 41 6.06 -4.26 8.76
N ALA A 42 4.84 -4.79 8.78
CA ALA A 42 4.46 -5.95 9.53
C ALA A 42 4.46 -7.16 8.59
N TYR A 43 5.17 -8.21 8.96
CA TYR A 43 5.16 -9.46 8.20
C TYR A 43 4.17 -10.42 8.84
N GLU A 44 3.30 -11.00 8.02
CA GLU A 44 2.33 -12.00 8.44
C GLU A 44 2.59 -13.30 7.68
N GLU A 45 2.77 -14.38 8.42
CA GLU A 45 3.02 -15.70 7.87
C GLU A 45 1.77 -16.23 7.18
N LYS A 46 1.76 -16.21 5.84
CA LYS A 46 0.59 -16.57 5.03
C LYS A 46 0.96 -17.54 3.93
N THR A 47 0.80 -18.84 4.18
CA THR A 47 0.99 -19.91 3.19
C THR A 47 0.02 -19.84 2.01
N ASN A 48 -1.10 -19.13 2.15
CA ASN A 48 -2.14 -19.03 1.13
C ASN A 48 -1.99 -17.82 0.18
N ILE A 49 -0.97 -16.98 0.36
CA ILE A 49 -0.75 -15.76 -0.44
C ILE A 49 0.70 -15.71 -0.90
N LEU A 50 0.93 -15.12 -2.08
CA LEU A 50 2.26 -14.94 -2.64
C LEU A 50 3.18 -14.17 -1.67
N PRO A 51 4.48 -14.51 -1.56
CA PRO A 51 5.42 -13.79 -0.71
C PRO A 51 5.55 -12.34 -1.15
N LYS A 52 5.88 -11.46 -0.20
CA LYS A 52 6.12 -10.03 -0.44
C LYS A 52 4.88 -9.31 -1.02
N THR A 53 3.68 -9.81 -0.75
CA THR A 53 2.42 -9.19 -1.20
C THR A 53 1.80 -8.42 -0.05
N ILE A 54 1.36 -7.19 -0.29
CA ILE A 54 0.67 -6.43 0.75
C ILE A 54 -0.73 -7.00 0.96
N LEU A 55 -0.96 -7.46 2.18
CA LEU A 55 -2.23 -7.97 2.66
C LEU A 55 -3.11 -6.83 3.12
N LYS A 56 -2.52 -5.84 3.79
CA LYS A 56 -3.24 -4.75 4.41
C LYS A 56 -2.38 -3.50 4.51
N GLN A 57 -3.02 -2.35 4.42
CA GLN A 57 -2.44 -1.05 4.74
C GLN A 57 -3.26 -0.43 5.87
N SER A 58 -2.59 0.21 6.83
CA SER A 58 -3.23 0.89 7.96
C SER A 58 -4.03 2.12 7.52
N ILE A 59 -3.65 2.73 6.39
CA ILE A 59 -4.30 3.91 5.83
C ILE A 59 -5.09 3.54 4.58
N GLU A 60 -6.30 4.05 4.42
CA GLU A 60 -7.14 3.74 3.26
C GLU A 60 -6.64 4.43 1.97
N PRO A 61 -6.80 3.78 0.80
CA PRO A 61 -6.47 4.39 -0.48
C PRO A 61 -7.31 5.66 -0.71
N GLY A 62 -6.67 6.71 -1.21
CA GLY A 62 -7.28 8.04 -1.38
C GLY A 62 -7.12 8.96 -0.17
N THR A 63 -6.56 8.48 0.94
CA THR A 63 -6.20 9.33 2.08
C THR A 63 -5.05 10.27 1.69
N PRO A 64 -5.07 11.55 2.07
CA PRO A 64 -3.94 12.45 1.86
C PRO A 64 -2.67 11.91 2.52
N VAL A 65 -1.57 11.98 1.79
CA VAL A 65 -0.23 11.64 2.28
C VAL A 65 0.17 12.68 3.30
N ASP A 66 0.61 12.20 4.45
CA ASP A 66 0.98 13.02 5.58
C ASP A 66 2.36 12.56 6.05
N GLU A 67 3.37 13.42 5.91
CA GLU A 67 4.78 13.07 6.19
C GLU A 67 5.00 12.83 7.69
N GLU A 68 4.14 13.37 8.54
CA GLU A 68 4.19 13.18 9.99
C GLU A 68 3.59 11.83 10.42
N LYS A 69 2.70 11.27 9.61
CA LYS A 69 1.94 10.05 9.90
C LYS A 69 2.73 8.80 9.55
N GLU A 70 2.71 7.83 10.48
CA GLU A 70 3.30 6.52 10.25
C GLU A 70 2.31 5.62 9.49
N ILE A 71 2.77 5.01 8.39
CA ILE A 71 1.99 4.06 7.61
C ILE A 71 2.47 2.64 7.93
N GLU A 72 1.61 1.86 8.57
CA GLU A 72 1.86 0.43 8.76
C GLU A 72 1.31 -0.38 7.58
N LEU A 73 2.15 -1.23 7.00
CA LEU A 73 1.83 -2.14 5.90
C LEU A 73 2.03 -3.58 6.36
N THR A 74 0.97 -4.39 6.26
CA THR A 74 1.03 -5.83 6.51
C THR A 74 1.32 -6.55 5.20
N VAL A 75 2.37 -7.36 5.20
CA VAL A 75 2.90 -8.07 4.03
C VAL A 75 2.88 -9.56 4.32
N SER A 76 2.46 -10.36 3.36
CA SER A 76 2.61 -11.80 3.45
C SER A 76 4.08 -12.19 3.33
N GLU A 77 4.56 -12.87 4.34
CA GLU A 77 5.79 -13.63 4.26
C GLU A 77 5.40 -15.11 4.15
N ILE A 78 5.91 -15.77 3.11
CA ILE A 78 6.09 -17.21 3.18
C ILE A 78 7.59 -17.39 3.29
N GLU A 79 8.01 -18.23 4.23
CA GLU A 79 9.39 -18.66 4.34
C GLU A 79 9.72 -19.54 3.13
N LYS A 80 9.77 -18.94 1.93
CA LYS A 80 10.39 -19.56 0.78
C LYS A 80 11.85 -19.20 0.85
N SER A 81 12.58 -20.17 1.39
CA SER A 81 13.99 -20.43 1.16
C SER A 81 14.42 -19.83 -0.17
N LYS A 82 15.33 -18.87 -0.06
CA LYS A 82 16.15 -18.36 -1.15
C LYS A 82 16.70 -19.56 -1.93
N GLU A 83 16.21 -19.78 -3.14
CA GLU A 83 16.83 -20.69 -4.12
C GLU A 83 18.06 -20.02 -4.74
#